data_AF-A0A330L2I2-F1
#
_entry.id   AF-A0A330L2I2-F1
#
_cell.length_a   1.000
_cell.length_b   1.000
_cell.length_c   1.000
_cell.angle_alpha   90.00
_cell.angle_beta   90.00
_cell.angle_gamma   90.00
#
_symmetry.space_group_name_H-M   'P 1'
#
loop_
_entity.id
_entity.type
_entity.pdbx_description
1 polymer ?
#
loop_
_entity_poly.entity_id
_entity_poly.type
_entity_poly.pdbx_seq_one_letter_code
_entity_poly.pdbx_strand_id
1 'polypeptide(L)'
;MLSYASYALDNWRRLDPAKPIQLDNIVLLQNFLGGLDEEWFVVIHVQIERQTGPGLAGLIQAMNGAAGDKPGEVLAGLQSLAAAQTAMRDTLLRMKERCDPYIYYNRVRPYIHAWKNSPALPSGLVYEGVTAYAGQPQQFRGETGAQSSIVPCLDAGLGIVHAPDPLTVYLQEMREYMPPQHQAFLYAIQQTTDGNDRPLLSAYIRDQSSRHPELWEAYCTCVDLLAQFRDIHVGYADSYIHRQHQIHASNPSAVGTGGTPFMAYLQKHLDETRRAIVD
;
A
#
# COMPACT_ATOMS: atom_id res chain seq x y z
N MET A 1 -15.69 1.65 12.29
CA MET A 1 -14.46 2.37 11.92
C MET A 1 -14.45 2.57 10.41
N LEU A 2 -13.74 3.59 9.93
CA LEU A 2 -13.51 3.80 8.50
C LEU A 2 -12.23 3.03 8.10
N SER A 3 -12.31 2.18 7.09
CA SER A 3 -11.15 1.50 6.49
C SER A 3 -10.82 2.06 5.12
N TYR A 4 -9.63 1.73 4.61
CA TYR A 4 -9.19 2.11 3.26
C TYR A 4 -10.14 1.59 2.18
N ALA A 5 -10.69 0.38 2.35
CA ALA A 5 -11.70 -0.15 1.45
C ALA A 5 -12.94 0.77 1.38
N SER A 6 -13.47 1.16 2.54
CA SER A 6 -14.64 2.03 2.60
C SER A 6 -14.37 3.47 2.16
N TYR A 7 -13.17 4.00 2.40
CA TYR A 7 -12.86 5.42 2.14
C TYR A 7 -12.30 5.67 0.74
N ALA A 8 -11.63 4.68 0.16
CA ALA A 8 -11.05 4.75 -1.19
C ALA A 8 -11.73 3.79 -2.17
N LEU A 9 -11.68 2.47 -1.93
CA LEU A 9 -12.09 1.48 -2.94
C LEU A 9 -13.58 1.56 -3.31
N ASP A 10 -14.44 1.79 -2.32
CA ASP A 10 -15.90 1.80 -2.47
C ASP A 10 -16.51 3.22 -2.55
N ASN A 11 -15.71 4.26 -2.32
CA ASN A 11 -16.18 5.65 -2.18
C ASN A 11 -15.84 6.54 -3.38
N TRP A 12 -16.09 6.08 -4.59
CA TRP A 12 -15.83 6.89 -5.78
C TRP A 12 -16.81 6.58 -6.91
N ARG A 13 -16.89 7.50 -7.87
CA ARG A 13 -17.59 7.30 -9.13
C ARG A 13 -16.89 8.01 -10.26
N ARG A 14 -17.26 7.63 -11.49
CA ARG A 14 -16.91 8.40 -12.67
C ARG A 14 -17.82 9.63 -12.81
N LEU A 15 -17.26 10.72 -13.31
CA LEU A 15 -18.03 11.88 -13.77
C LEU A 15 -18.75 11.54 -15.07
N ASP A 16 -18.00 11.00 -16.04
CA ASP A 16 -18.51 10.44 -17.28
C ASP A 16 -18.31 8.90 -17.27
N PRO A 17 -19.40 8.12 -17.17
CA PRO A 17 -19.33 6.66 -17.17
C PRO A 17 -18.75 6.04 -18.45
N ALA A 18 -18.70 6.78 -19.57
CA ALA A 18 -18.11 6.31 -20.82
C ALA A 18 -16.59 6.50 -20.88
N LYS A 19 -16.03 7.35 -20.02
CA LYS A 19 -14.59 7.62 -19.93
C LYS A 19 -13.88 6.67 -18.96
N PRO A 20 -12.55 6.52 -19.10
CA PRO A 20 -11.75 5.67 -18.21
C PRO A 20 -11.75 6.17 -16.76
N ILE A 21 -11.31 5.31 -15.85
CA ILE A 21 -11.05 5.64 -14.45
C ILE A 21 -9.70 6.36 -14.40
N GLN A 22 -9.74 7.68 -14.29
CA GLN A 22 -8.56 8.56 -14.26
C GLN A 22 -8.85 9.84 -13.46
N LEU A 23 -7.82 10.51 -12.93
CA LEU A 23 -7.93 11.62 -11.97
C LEU A 23 -8.83 12.78 -12.41
N ASP A 24 -8.96 13.04 -13.71
CA ASP A 24 -9.82 14.09 -14.25
C ASP A 24 -11.28 13.64 -14.49
N ASN A 25 -11.57 12.35 -14.28
CA ASN A 25 -12.88 11.73 -14.50
C ASN A 25 -13.42 10.96 -13.29
N ILE A 26 -12.76 11.03 -12.12
CA ILE A 26 -13.23 10.38 -10.89
C ILE A 26 -13.37 11.40 -9.76
N VAL A 27 -14.37 11.17 -8.90
CA VAL A 27 -14.67 11.97 -7.70
C VAL A 27 -15.17 11.06 -6.60
N LEU A 28 -15.09 11.50 -5.34
CA LEU A 28 -15.66 10.75 -4.23
C LEU A 28 -17.20 10.77 -4.23
N LEU A 29 -17.79 9.77 -3.57
CA LEU A 29 -19.23 9.75 -3.32
C LEU A 29 -19.57 10.58 -2.08
N GLN A 30 -18.74 10.49 -1.04
CA GLN A 30 -18.90 11.20 0.21
C GLN A 30 -17.54 11.71 0.70
N ASN A 31 -17.51 12.99 1.06
CA ASN A 31 -16.40 13.61 1.80
C ASN A 31 -16.80 13.89 3.25
N PHE A 32 -15.82 14.15 4.11
CA PHE A 32 -16.03 14.69 5.45
C PHE A 32 -16.26 16.21 5.40
N LEU A 33 -15.20 16.97 5.14
CA LEU A 33 -15.26 18.42 4.98
C LEU A 33 -15.24 18.84 3.51
N GLY A 34 -14.92 17.90 2.63
CA GLY A 34 -14.73 18.14 1.21
C GLY A 34 -13.58 19.08 0.94
N GLY A 35 -13.58 19.63 -0.26
CA GLY A 35 -12.50 20.46 -0.76
C GLY A 35 -11.49 19.66 -1.57
N LEU A 36 -10.62 20.42 -2.23
CA LEU A 36 -9.76 19.89 -3.27
C LEU A 36 -8.76 18.86 -2.72
N ASP A 37 -8.20 19.10 -1.53
CA ASP A 37 -7.18 18.26 -0.91
C ASP A 37 -7.72 16.90 -0.48
N GLU A 38 -8.94 16.83 0.06
CA GLU A 38 -9.59 15.58 0.45
C GLU A 38 -9.92 14.74 -0.78
N GLU A 39 -10.58 15.35 -1.78
CA GLU A 39 -10.85 14.70 -3.07
C GLU A 39 -9.57 14.16 -3.69
N TRP A 40 -8.56 15.03 -3.86
CA TRP A 40 -7.32 14.68 -4.54
C TRP A 40 -6.55 13.58 -3.84
N PHE A 41 -6.44 13.66 -2.51
CA PHE A 41 -5.76 12.63 -1.71
C PHE A 41 -6.36 11.25 -2.00
N VAL A 42 -7.69 11.12 -1.98
CA VAL A 42 -8.33 9.82 -2.14
C VAL A 42 -8.36 9.37 -3.61
N VAL A 43 -8.63 10.25 -4.57
CA VAL A 43 -8.66 9.84 -5.99
C VAL A 43 -7.29 9.43 -6.53
N ILE A 44 -6.19 9.97 -5.98
CA ILE A 44 -4.82 9.48 -6.25
C ILE A 44 -4.70 8.00 -5.91
N HIS A 45 -5.19 7.60 -4.73
CA HIS A 45 -5.17 6.19 -4.30
C HIS A 45 -6.08 5.32 -5.17
N VAL A 46 -7.30 5.78 -5.50
CA VAL A 46 -8.21 5.05 -6.39
C VAL A 46 -7.58 4.79 -7.76
N GLN A 47 -6.91 5.79 -8.35
CA GLN A 47 -6.22 5.59 -9.63
C GLN A 47 -5.03 4.62 -9.51
N ILE A 48 -4.24 4.70 -8.43
CA ILE A 48 -3.16 3.75 -8.15
C ILE A 48 -3.70 2.32 -8.11
N GLU A 49 -4.78 2.08 -7.36
CA GLU A 49 -5.46 0.77 -7.28
C GLU A 49 -5.89 0.27 -8.66
N ARG A 50 -6.54 1.13 -9.44
CA ARG A 50 -6.97 0.78 -10.79
C ARG A 50 -5.81 0.42 -11.72
N GLN A 51 -4.71 1.17 -11.66
CA GLN A 51 -3.54 0.97 -12.51
C GLN A 51 -2.75 -0.29 -12.12
N THR A 52 -2.84 -0.70 -10.86
CA THR A 52 -2.08 -1.85 -10.35
C THR A 52 -2.75 -3.18 -10.63
N GLY A 53 -4.06 -3.21 -10.89
CA GLY A 53 -4.79 -4.43 -11.27
C GLY A 53 -4.13 -5.27 -12.39
N PRO A 54 -3.84 -4.69 -13.57
CA PRO A 54 -3.08 -5.39 -14.62
C PRO A 54 -1.66 -5.83 -14.19
N GLY A 55 -1.03 -5.08 -13.28
CA GLY A 55 0.28 -5.43 -12.72
C GLY A 55 0.22 -6.68 -11.84
N LEU A 56 -0.79 -6.80 -10.98
CA LEU A 56 -1.02 -8.01 -10.18
C LEU A 56 -1.37 -9.22 -11.05
N ALA A 57 -2.13 -9.02 -12.15
CA ALA A 57 -2.34 -10.09 -13.13
C ALA A 57 -1.03 -10.52 -13.82
N GLY A 58 -0.16 -9.55 -14.16
CA GLY A 58 1.18 -9.80 -14.69
C GLY A 58 2.07 -10.55 -13.70
N LEU A 59 2.01 -10.21 -12.41
CA LEU A 59 2.72 -10.93 -11.35
C LEU A 59 2.27 -12.40 -11.28
N ILE A 60 0.96 -12.67 -11.31
CA ILE A 60 0.43 -14.04 -11.33
C ILE A 60 0.84 -14.78 -12.61
N GLN A 61 0.84 -14.12 -13.76
CA GLN A 61 1.35 -14.70 -15.01
C GLN A 61 2.82 -15.09 -14.86
N ALA A 62 3.65 -14.24 -14.26
CA ALA A 62 5.06 -14.54 -14.06
C ALA A 62 5.27 -15.71 -13.10
N MET A 63 4.51 -15.78 -12.01
CA MET A 63 4.54 -16.90 -11.07
C MET A 63 4.13 -18.22 -11.72
N ASN A 64 3.06 -18.21 -12.53
CA ASN A 64 2.63 -19.39 -13.28
C ASN A 64 3.64 -19.80 -14.35
N GLY A 65 4.27 -18.83 -15.01
CA GLY A 65 5.37 -19.07 -15.95
C GLY A 65 6.56 -19.74 -15.28
N ALA A 66 6.94 -19.29 -14.08
CA ALA A 66 8.00 -19.89 -13.28
C ALA A 66 7.63 -21.34 -12.87
N ALA A 67 6.39 -21.59 -12.44
CA ALA A 67 5.90 -22.93 -12.11
C ALA A 67 5.95 -23.91 -13.30
N GLY A 68 5.74 -23.40 -14.51
CA GLY A 68 5.72 -24.18 -15.75
C GLY A 68 7.03 -24.22 -16.53
N ASP A 69 8.11 -23.63 -16.00
CA ASP A 69 9.39 -23.42 -16.69
C ASP A 69 9.24 -22.73 -18.06
N LYS A 70 8.48 -21.63 -18.07
CA LYS A 70 8.15 -20.84 -19.27
C LYS A 70 8.74 -19.43 -19.15
N PRO A 71 10.02 -19.22 -19.49
CA PRO A 71 10.70 -17.94 -19.31
C PRO A 71 10.02 -16.79 -20.09
N GLY A 72 9.41 -17.07 -21.25
CA GLY A 72 8.65 -16.06 -22.00
C GLY A 72 7.41 -15.55 -21.25
N GLU A 73 6.70 -16.41 -20.51
CA GLU A 73 5.56 -16.00 -19.68
C GLU A 73 6.03 -15.18 -18.47
N VAL A 74 7.17 -15.55 -17.87
CA VAL A 74 7.83 -14.80 -16.78
C VAL A 74 8.18 -13.39 -17.24
N LEU A 75 8.87 -13.26 -18.36
CA LEU A 75 9.29 -11.96 -18.90
C LEU A 75 8.10 -11.05 -19.18
N ALA A 76 7.08 -11.56 -19.89
CA ALA A 76 5.88 -10.79 -20.20
C ALA A 76 5.12 -10.36 -18.94
N GLY A 77 5.04 -11.23 -17.93
CA GLY A 77 4.43 -10.90 -16.63
C GLY A 77 5.18 -9.80 -15.88
N LEU A 78 6.52 -9.88 -15.81
CA LEU A 78 7.36 -8.84 -15.19
C LEU A 78 7.28 -7.51 -15.95
N GLN A 79 7.22 -7.52 -17.28
CA GLN A 79 7.03 -6.30 -18.08
C GLN A 79 5.67 -5.63 -17.81
N SER A 80 4.59 -6.43 -17.72
CA SER A 80 3.26 -5.93 -17.33
C SER A 80 3.27 -5.33 -15.93
N LEU A 81 3.96 -5.99 -14.99
CA LEU A 81 4.12 -5.49 -13.63
C LEU A 81 4.90 -4.17 -13.60
N ALA A 82 6.03 -4.09 -14.28
CA ALA A 82 6.85 -2.88 -14.35
C ALA A 82 6.07 -1.69 -14.96
N ALA A 83 5.27 -1.93 -16.01
CA ALA A 83 4.42 -0.89 -16.59
C ALA A 83 3.37 -0.37 -15.59
N ALA A 84 2.75 -1.26 -14.82
CA ALA A 84 1.79 -0.90 -13.78
C ALA A 84 2.44 -0.15 -12.60
N GLN A 85 3.61 -0.60 -12.13
CA GLN A 85 4.36 0.07 -11.07
C GLN A 85 4.85 1.46 -11.50
N THR A 86 5.25 1.62 -12.76
CA THR A 86 5.58 2.92 -13.36
C THR A 86 4.36 3.86 -13.29
N ALA A 87 3.19 3.39 -13.73
CA ALA A 87 1.97 4.18 -13.68
C ALA A 87 1.55 4.55 -12.24
N MET A 88 1.66 3.60 -11.30
CA MET A 88 1.42 3.81 -9.88
C MET A 88 2.35 4.89 -9.29
N ARG A 89 3.65 4.81 -9.57
CA ARG A 89 4.66 5.80 -9.15
C ARG A 89 4.34 7.17 -9.71
N ASP A 90 4.05 7.24 -11.01
CA ASP A 90 3.78 8.50 -11.70
C ASP A 90 2.49 9.16 -11.18
N THR A 91 1.47 8.36 -10.88
CA THR A 91 0.25 8.85 -10.22
C THR A 91 0.56 9.37 -8.81
N LEU A 92 1.36 8.66 -8.01
CA LEU A 92 1.72 9.11 -6.66
C LEU A 92 2.42 10.48 -6.69
N LEU A 93 3.32 10.72 -7.65
CA LEU A 93 4.03 12.01 -7.80
C LEU A 93 3.08 13.22 -7.94
N ARG A 94 1.85 12.99 -8.41
CA ARG A 94 0.82 14.01 -8.59
C ARG A 94 0.14 14.44 -7.30
N MET A 95 0.41 13.79 -6.16
CA MET A 95 -0.20 14.12 -4.86
C MET A 95 -0.10 15.63 -4.55
N LYS A 96 1.08 16.22 -4.77
CA LYS A 96 1.36 17.63 -4.48
C LYS A 96 0.68 18.61 -5.43
N GLU A 97 0.09 18.15 -6.54
CA GLU A 97 -0.60 19.05 -7.48
C GLU A 97 -1.80 19.74 -6.82
N ARG A 98 -2.53 19.03 -5.93
CA ARG A 98 -3.79 19.52 -5.37
C ARG A 98 -4.09 19.06 -3.94
N CYS A 99 -3.10 18.50 -3.24
CA CYS A 99 -3.19 18.16 -1.83
C CYS A 99 -2.02 18.82 -1.09
N ASP A 100 -2.29 19.90 -0.39
CA ASP A 100 -1.32 20.65 0.40
C ASP A 100 -1.02 19.93 1.73
N PRO A 101 0.26 19.78 2.13
CA PRO A 101 0.62 19.12 3.38
C PRO A 101 -0.02 19.69 4.64
N TYR A 102 -0.15 21.01 4.74
CA TYR A 102 -0.76 21.66 5.89
C TYR A 102 -2.28 21.41 5.92
N ILE A 103 -2.95 21.54 4.78
CA ILE A 103 -4.40 21.26 4.67
C ILE A 103 -4.69 19.79 4.96
N TYR A 104 -3.93 18.86 4.37
CA TYR A 104 -4.06 17.44 4.66
C TYR A 104 -3.96 17.15 6.17
N TYR A 105 -2.89 17.63 6.82
CA TYR A 105 -2.62 17.32 8.22
C TYR A 105 -3.69 17.87 9.18
N ASN A 106 -4.20 19.07 8.90
CA ASN A 106 -5.13 19.78 9.79
C ASN A 106 -6.60 19.56 9.46
N ARG A 107 -6.97 19.25 8.21
CA ARG A 107 -8.37 19.17 7.78
C ARG A 107 -8.81 17.79 7.29
N VAL A 108 -7.94 17.04 6.62
CA VAL A 108 -8.29 15.71 6.09
C VAL A 108 -8.02 14.65 7.16
N ARG A 109 -6.77 14.62 7.64
CA ARG A 109 -6.25 13.59 8.54
C ARG A 109 -7.05 13.38 9.84
N PRO A 110 -7.63 14.41 10.50
CA PRO A 110 -8.42 14.20 11.72
C PRO A 110 -9.58 13.20 11.60
N TYR A 111 -10.21 13.10 10.43
CA TYR A 111 -11.40 12.25 10.23
C TYR A 111 -11.09 10.78 9.91
N ILE A 112 -9.88 10.51 9.41
CA ILE A 112 -9.42 9.16 9.09
C ILE A 112 -8.71 8.49 10.28
N HIS A 113 -8.54 9.21 11.39
CA HIS A 113 -8.15 8.61 12.66
C HIS A 113 -9.30 7.84 13.29
N ALA A 114 -9.01 6.64 13.78
CA ALA A 114 -9.87 5.94 14.71
C ALA A 114 -9.31 6.07 16.13
N TRP A 115 -9.67 5.15 17.01
CA TRP A 115 -9.48 5.29 18.45
C TRP A 115 -8.46 4.34 19.05
N LYS A 116 -7.86 3.42 18.27
CA LYS A 116 -6.77 2.57 18.78
C LYS A 116 -5.57 3.41 19.17
N ASN A 117 -5.27 3.37 20.47
CA ASN A 117 -4.26 4.19 21.14
C ASN A 117 -4.57 5.71 21.09
N SER A 118 -5.79 6.14 20.79
CA SER A 118 -6.10 7.57 20.75
C SER A 118 -6.12 8.18 22.17
N PRO A 119 -5.44 9.30 22.44
CA PRO A 119 -5.52 9.98 23.73
C PRO A 119 -6.92 10.48 24.09
N ALA A 120 -7.74 10.77 23.07
CA ALA A 120 -9.12 11.21 23.26
C ALA A 120 -10.06 10.06 23.67
N LEU A 121 -9.72 8.83 23.29
CA LEU A 121 -10.47 7.61 23.58
C LEU A 121 -9.51 6.51 24.04
N PRO A 122 -8.85 6.66 25.21
CA PRO A 122 -7.76 5.78 25.63
C PRO A 122 -8.21 4.33 25.81
N SER A 123 -9.46 4.12 26.25
CA SER A 123 -10.07 2.80 26.40
C SER A 123 -10.70 2.28 25.10
N GLY A 124 -10.79 3.10 24.06
CA GLY A 124 -11.47 2.80 22.80
C GLY A 124 -12.89 3.36 22.74
N LEU A 125 -13.67 2.89 21.76
CA LEU A 125 -15.05 3.34 21.55
C LEU A 125 -16.05 2.23 21.92
N VAL A 126 -17.05 2.57 22.73
CA VAL A 126 -18.17 1.66 23.01
C VAL A 126 -19.16 1.71 21.85
N TYR A 127 -19.47 0.53 21.33
CA TYR A 127 -20.46 0.34 20.28
C TYR A 127 -21.77 -0.15 20.90
N GLU A 128 -22.64 0.79 21.24
CA GLU A 128 -23.92 0.51 21.90
C GLU A 128 -24.78 -0.44 21.05
N GLY A 129 -25.40 -1.43 21.70
CA GLY A 129 -26.28 -2.41 21.05
C GLY A 129 -25.57 -3.54 20.29
N VAL A 130 -24.24 -3.51 20.14
CA VAL A 130 -23.51 -4.59 19.47
C VAL A 130 -23.22 -5.74 20.44
N THR A 131 -24.03 -6.79 20.37
CA THR A 131 -23.97 -7.95 21.29
C THR A 131 -22.57 -8.59 21.35
N ALA A 132 -21.89 -8.72 20.22
CA ALA A 132 -20.55 -9.32 20.14
C ALA A 132 -19.49 -8.60 20.99
N TYR A 133 -19.70 -7.31 21.27
CA TYR A 133 -18.77 -6.51 22.06
C TYR A 133 -19.15 -6.43 23.54
N ALA A 134 -20.33 -6.92 23.94
CA ALA A 134 -20.76 -7.00 25.34
C ALA A 134 -20.57 -5.70 26.15
N GLY A 135 -20.81 -4.55 25.50
CA GLY A 135 -20.62 -3.22 26.11
C GLY A 135 -19.16 -2.82 26.35
N GLN A 136 -18.18 -3.65 25.97
CA GLN A 136 -16.76 -3.33 26.09
C GLN A 136 -16.33 -2.35 24.99
N PRO A 137 -15.46 -1.38 25.31
CA PRO A 137 -14.92 -0.48 24.31
C PRO A 137 -13.98 -1.25 23.36
N GLN A 138 -14.10 -0.98 22.07
CA GLN A 138 -13.31 -1.62 21.02
C GLN A 138 -12.18 -0.70 20.59
N GLN A 139 -11.07 -1.29 20.17
CA GLN A 139 -9.86 -0.58 19.76
C GLN A 139 -9.58 -0.84 18.29
N PHE A 140 -9.86 0.14 17.45
CA PHE A 140 -9.70 0.02 16.00
C PHE A 140 -8.74 1.06 15.43
N ARG A 141 -7.92 0.66 14.46
CA ARG A 141 -6.97 1.54 13.77
C ARG A 141 -7.68 2.49 12.80
N GLY A 142 -7.07 3.66 12.56
CA GLY A 142 -7.57 4.56 11.52
C GLY A 142 -7.36 3.99 10.13
N GLU A 143 -7.97 4.63 9.15
CA GLU A 143 -7.67 4.37 7.74
C GLU A 143 -6.21 4.79 7.45
N THR A 144 -5.56 4.01 6.60
CA THR A 144 -4.20 4.27 6.11
C THR A 144 -4.00 3.50 4.81
N GLY A 145 -3.15 4.04 3.92
CA GLY A 145 -2.71 3.34 2.72
C GLY A 145 -2.04 1.99 2.99
N ALA A 146 -1.56 1.74 4.22
CA ALA A 146 -1.05 0.43 4.63
C ALA A 146 -2.11 -0.69 4.66
N GLN A 147 -3.41 -0.35 4.59
CA GLN A 147 -4.51 -1.30 4.42
C GLN A 147 -4.74 -1.66 2.94
N SER A 148 -4.05 -1.03 1.99
CA SER A 148 -4.01 -1.49 0.60
C SER A 148 -3.27 -2.82 0.48
N SER A 149 -3.79 -3.74 -0.32
CA SER A 149 -3.17 -5.03 -0.59
C SER A 149 -2.05 -4.97 -1.63
N ILE A 150 -1.88 -3.86 -2.35
CA ILE A 150 -0.91 -3.74 -3.45
C ILE A 150 0.51 -4.05 -2.97
N VAL A 151 1.06 -3.21 -2.09
CA VAL A 151 2.47 -3.30 -1.69
C VAL A 151 2.77 -4.65 -1.03
N PRO A 152 1.93 -5.19 -0.12
CA PRO A 152 2.13 -6.53 0.41
C PRO A 152 2.12 -7.64 -0.66
N CYS A 153 1.29 -7.53 -1.71
CA CYS A 153 1.30 -8.50 -2.80
C CYS A 153 2.57 -8.39 -3.65
N LEU A 154 3.06 -7.17 -3.89
CA LEU A 154 4.32 -6.92 -4.59
C LEU A 154 5.51 -7.48 -3.80
N ASP A 155 5.56 -7.21 -2.49
CA ASP A 155 6.60 -7.76 -1.61
C ASP A 155 6.60 -9.28 -1.65
N ALA A 156 5.43 -9.90 -1.46
CA ALA A 156 5.30 -11.35 -1.44
C ALA A 156 5.67 -11.98 -2.80
N GLY A 157 5.18 -11.43 -3.90
CA GLY A 157 5.40 -11.99 -5.23
C GLY A 157 6.82 -11.80 -5.75
N LEU A 158 7.45 -10.66 -5.44
CA LEU A 158 8.87 -10.43 -5.75
C LEU A 158 9.80 -11.10 -4.72
N GLY A 159 9.28 -11.69 -3.65
CA GLY A 159 10.08 -12.35 -2.62
C GLY A 159 10.92 -11.38 -1.78
N ILE A 160 10.44 -10.14 -1.58
CA ILE A 160 11.06 -9.13 -0.72
C ILE A 160 10.63 -9.40 0.72
N VAL A 161 11.60 -9.60 1.61
CA VAL A 161 11.37 -9.89 3.03
C VAL A 161 11.93 -8.76 3.88
N HIS A 162 11.12 -8.30 4.83
CA HIS A 162 11.50 -7.27 5.79
C HIS A 162 11.85 -7.91 7.14
N ALA A 163 12.98 -7.53 7.74
CA ALA A 163 13.37 -8.06 9.04
C ALA A 163 12.37 -7.59 10.11
N PRO A 164 12.02 -8.42 11.11
CA PRO A 164 11.04 -8.06 12.13
C PRO A 164 11.37 -6.74 12.83
N ASP A 165 10.37 -5.87 12.91
CA ASP A 165 10.37 -4.60 13.64
C ASP A 165 8.93 -4.14 13.96
N PRO A 166 8.73 -3.06 14.73
CA PRO A 166 7.40 -2.55 15.02
C PRO A 166 6.53 -2.20 13.79
N LEU A 167 7.13 -1.81 12.66
CA LEU A 167 6.40 -1.56 11.42
C LEU A 167 5.89 -2.87 10.82
N THR A 168 6.69 -3.93 10.78
CA THR A 168 6.21 -5.24 10.29
C THR A 168 5.02 -5.76 11.09
N VAL A 169 5.02 -5.60 12.41
CA VAL A 169 3.89 -5.97 13.29
C VAL A 169 2.67 -5.11 12.98
N TYR A 170 2.86 -3.80 12.80
CA TYR A 170 1.80 -2.89 12.42
C TYR A 170 1.19 -3.23 11.04
N LEU A 171 2.02 -3.54 10.05
CA LEU A 171 1.56 -3.91 8.70
C LEU A 171 0.84 -5.25 8.69
N GLN A 172 1.22 -6.20 9.55
CA GLN A 172 0.46 -7.44 9.73
C GLN A 172 -0.93 -7.15 10.30
N GLU A 173 -1.04 -6.29 11.30
CA GLU A 173 -2.34 -5.81 11.83
C GLU A 173 -3.17 -5.13 10.72
N MET A 174 -2.54 -4.37 9.80
CA MET A 174 -3.26 -3.70 8.71
C MET A 174 -3.95 -4.66 7.73
N ARG A 175 -3.48 -5.91 7.64
CA ARG A 175 -4.11 -6.94 6.78
C ARG A 175 -5.48 -7.35 7.28
N GLU A 176 -5.74 -7.27 8.58
CA GLU A 176 -7.06 -7.59 9.16
C GLU A 176 -8.16 -6.64 8.67
N TYR A 177 -7.79 -5.46 8.17
CA TYR A 177 -8.70 -4.44 7.63
C TYR A 177 -8.89 -4.53 6.11
N MET A 178 -8.16 -5.42 5.43
CA MET A 178 -8.36 -5.68 4.00
C MET A 178 -9.66 -6.47 3.79
N PRO A 179 -10.34 -6.31 2.64
CA PRO A 179 -11.42 -7.21 2.25
C PRO A 179 -10.98 -8.69 2.30
N PRO A 180 -11.83 -9.64 2.73
CA PRO A 180 -11.44 -11.04 2.90
C PRO A 180 -10.83 -11.69 1.64
N GLN A 181 -11.32 -11.32 0.45
CA GLN A 181 -10.80 -11.82 -0.82
C GLN A 181 -9.38 -11.30 -1.10
N HIS A 182 -9.06 -10.08 -0.68
CA HIS A 182 -7.71 -9.51 -0.84
C HIS A 182 -6.73 -10.19 0.13
N GLN A 183 -7.18 -10.49 1.36
CA GLN A 183 -6.39 -11.27 2.31
C GLN A 183 -6.08 -12.68 1.78
N ALA A 184 -7.09 -13.36 1.24
CA ALA A 184 -6.94 -14.68 0.64
C ALA A 184 -5.98 -14.66 -0.57
N PHE A 185 -6.08 -13.64 -1.42
CA PHE A 185 -5.18 -13.46 -2.55
C PHE A 185 -3.73 -13.24 -2.11
N LEU A 186 -3.48 -12.34 -1.15
CA LEU A 186 -2.16 -12.12 -0.58
C LEU A 186 -1.59 -13.40 0.05
N TYR A 187 -2.41 -14.14 0.80
CA TYR A 187 -2.01 -15.41 1.40
C TYR A 187 -1.62 -16.44 0.34
N ALA A 188 -2.40 -16.57 -0.75
CA ALA A 188 -2.08 -17.47 -1.84
C ALA A 188 -0.72 -17.14 -2.50
N ILE A 189 -0.41 -15.86 -2.72
CA ILE A 189 0.90 -15.44 -3.22
C ILE A 189 2.00 -15.86 -2.24
N GLN A 190 1.83 -15.60 -0.94
CA GLN A 190 2.82 -15.94 0.09
C GLN A 190 3.08 -17.44 0.23
N GLN A 191 2.08 -18.29 -0.05
CA GLN A 191 2.22 -19.74 -0.01
C GLN A 191 2.80 -20.34 -1.30
N THR A 192 3.06 -19.53 -2.33
CA THR A 192 3.59 -20.02 -3.60
C THR A 192 5.13 -20.06 -3.55
N THR A 193 5.67 -21.20 -3.12
CA THR A 193 7.11 -21.46 -2.98
C THR A 193 7.61 -22.54 -3.95
N ASP A 194 8.93 -22.64 -4.12
CA ASP A 194 9.58 -23.76 -4.78
C ASP A 194 9.79 -24.95 -3.82
N GLY A 195 10.45 -26.02 -4.29
CA GLY A 195 10.73 -27.21 -3.47
C GLY A 195 11.69 -27.02 -2.29
N ASN A 196 12.28 -25.82 -2.15
CA ASN A 196 13.19 -25.45 -1.06
C ASN A 196 12.59 -24.34 -0.17
N ASP A 197 11.26 -24.15 -0.21
CA ASP A 197 10.55 -23.10 0.52
C ASP A 197 11.01 -21.66 0.18
N ARG A 198 11.61 -21.44 -1.00
CA ARG A 198 11.96 -20.11 -1.50
C ARG A 198 10.75 -19.52 -2.25
N PRO A 199 10.52 -18.19 -2.23
CA PRO A 199 9.48 -17.57 -3.05
C PRO A 199 9.67 -17.93 -4.53
N LEU A 200 8.63 -18.53 -5.13
CA LEU A 200 8.77 -19.25 -6.41
C LEU A 200 9.38 -18.40 -7.51
N LEU A 201 8.85 -17.18 -7.70
CA LEU A 201 9.24 -16.32 -8.81
C LEU A 201 10.70 -15.85 -8.69
N SER A 202 11.09 -15.30 -7.54
CA SER A 202 12.45 -14.79 -7.35
C SER A 202 13.48 -15.92 -7.31
N ALA A 203 13.14 -17.09 -6.78
CA ALA A 203 13.98 -18.28 -6.84
C ALA A 203 14.22 -18.74 -8.29
N TYR A 204 13.15 -18.88 -9.08
CA TYR A 204 13.23 -19.27 -10.49
C TYR A 204 14.11 -18.30 -11.29
N ILE A 205 13.92 -16.99 -11.13
CA ILE A 205 14.68 -15.97 -11.86
C ILE A 205 16.18 -16.03 -11.49
N ARG A 206 16.51 -16.21 -10.21
CA ARG A 206 17.92 -16.36 -9.77
C ARG A 206 18.55 -17.60 -10.38
N ASP A 207 17.85 -18.73 -10.34
CA ASP A 207 18.35 -20.01 -10.87
C ASP A 207 18.53 -19.95 -12.41
N GLN A 208 17.70 -19.17 -13.12
CA GLN A 208 17.76 -18.99 -14.58
C GLN A 208 18.65 -17.83 -15.04
N SER A 209 19.20 -17.02 -14.13
CA SER A 209 19.94 -15.78 -14.45
C SER A 209 21.08 -15.95 -15.47
N SER A 210 21.74 -17.11 -15.48
CA SER A 210 22.81 -17.43 -16.44
C SER A 210 22.31 -17.74 -17.85
N ARG A 211 21.10 -18.28 -17.99
CA ARG A 211 20.49 -18.68 -19.28
C ARG A 211 19.59 -17.59 -19.84
N HIS A 212 18.94 -16.85 -18.96
CA HIS A 212 17.95 -15.84 -19.25
C HIS A 212 18.25 -14.54 -18.48
N PRO A 213 19.36 -13.85 -18.80
CA PRO A 213 19.72 -12.59 -18.14
C PRO A 213 18.62 -11.53 -18.22
N GLU A 214 17.80 -11.56 -19.29
CA GLU A 214 16.65 -10.67 -19.47
C GLU A 214 15.59 -10.80 -18.36
N LEU A 215 15.47 -11.97 -17.72
CA LEU A 215 14.56 -12.17 -16.59
C LEU A 215 15.07 -11.46 -15.34
N TRP A 216 16.37 -11.52 -15.10
CA TRP A 216 17.00 -10.81 -13.98
C TRP A 216 16.87 -9.29 -14.16
N GLU A 217 17.13 -8.77 -15.35
CA GLU A 217 16.96 -7.35 -15.65
C GLU A 217 15.51 -6.87 -15.45
N ALA A 218 14.52 -7.63 -15.94
CA ALA A 218 13.11 -7.31 -15.76
C ALA A 218 12.69 -7.37 -14.28
N TYR A 219 13.21 -8.33 -13.52
CA TYR A 219 13.00 -8.44 -12.08
C TYR A 219 13.59 -7.26 -11.31
N CYS A 220 14.86 -6.92 -11.59
CA CYS A 220 15.53 -5.76 -11.00
C CYS A 220 14.74 -4.48 -11.27
N THR A 221 14.22 -4.32 -12.49
CA THR A 221 13.34 -3.19 -12.84
C THR A 221 12.10 -3.14 -11.94
N CYS A 222 11.44 -4.27 -11.68
CA CYS A 222 10.26 -4.32 -10.81
C CYS A 222 10.59 -3.97 -9.35
N VAL A 223 11.73 -4.45 -8.85
CA VAL A 223 12.22 -4.14 -7.49
C VAL A 223 12.58 -2.65 -7.38
N ASP A 224 13.28 -2.10 -8.36
CA ASP A 224 13.66 -0.68 -8.40
C ASP A 224 12.44 0.24 -8.47
N LEU A 225 11.42 -0.11 -9.25
CA LEU A 225 10.18 0.65 -9.31
C LEU A 225 9.43 0.65 -7.97
N LEU A 226 9.42 -0.49 -7.27
CA LEU A 226 8.86 -0.55 -5.91
C LEU A 226 9.68 0.28 -4.92
N ALA A 227 11.00 0.25 -5.01
CA ALA A 227 11.88 1.09 -4.20
C ALA A 227 11.64 2.59 -4.48
N GLN A 228 11.48 3.00 -5.74
CA GLN A 228 11.14 4.38 -6.10
C GLN A 228 9.80 4.82 -5.52
N PHE A 229 8.77 3.96 -5.58
CA PHE A 229 7.48 4.25 -4.95
C PHE A 229 7.62 4.45 -3.44
N ARG A 230 8.37 3.57 -2.76
CA ARG A 230 8.66 3.67 -1.32
C ARG A 230 9.42 4.94 -0.98
N ASP A 231 10.39 5.34 -1.79
CA ASP A 231 11.18 6.57 -1.61
C ASP A 231 10.30 7.83 -1.69
N ILE A 232 9.41 7.90 -2.69
CA ILE A 232 8.41 8.97 -2.78
C ILE A 232 7.49 8.96 -1.55
N HIS A 233 7.00 7.79 -1.14
CA HIS A 233 6.14 7.65 0.02
C HIS A 233 6.83 8.06 1.33
N VAL A 234 8.12 7.74 1.52
CA VAL A 234 8.94 8.23 2.65
C VAL A 234 8.99 9.75 2.64
N GLY A 235 9.25 10.37 1.48
CA GLY A 235 9.24 11.83 1.34
C GLY A 235 7.88 12.47 1.66
N TYR A 236 6.78 11.79 1.34
CA TYR A 236 5.43 12.24 1.70
C TYR A 236 5.12 12.05 3.18
N ALA A 237 5.48 10.93 3.78
CA ALA A 237 5.34 10.72 5.22
C ALA A 237 6.11 11.80 6.01
N ASP A 238 7.30 12.17 5.54
CA ASP A 238 8.07 13.27 6.13
C ASP A 238 7.33 14.62 6.01
N SER A 239 6.93 15.00 4.79
CA SER A 239 6.38 16.34 4.53
C SER A 239 4.92 16.54 4.99
N TYR A 240 4.06 15.52 4.87
CA TYR A 240 2.63 15.57 5.21
C TYR A 240 2.34 15.18 6.67
N ILE A 241 3.28 14.52 7.37
CA ILE A 241 3.05 14.06 8.75
C ILE A 241 4.17 14.54 9.68
N HIS A 242 5.41 14.09 9.46
CA HIS A 242 6.49 14.32 10.42
C HIS A 242 6.75 15.82 10.66
N ARG A 243 6.99 16.59 9.58
CA ARG A 243 7.26 18.04 9.68
C ARG A 243 6.04 18.82 10.15
N GLN A 244 4.83 18.45 9.71
CA GLN A 244 3.60 19.14 10.13
C GLN A 244 3.37 19.01 11.64
N HIS A 245 3.66 17.83 12.20
CA HIS A 245 3.53 17.59 13.64
C HIS A 245 4.49 18.45 14.48
N GLN A 246 5.70 18.71 13.99
CA GLN A 246 6.66 19.58 14.68
C GLN A 246 6.19 21.04 14.75
N ILE A 247 5.30 21.45 13.84
CA ILE A 247 4.85 22.84 13.69
C ILE A 247 3.45 23.05 14.29
N HIS A 248 2.59 22.01 14.32
CA HIS A 248 1.19 22.12 14.72
C HIS A 248 0.79 21.05 15.75
N ALA A 249 0.31 21.51 16.92
CA ALA A 249 -0.18 20.65 18.01
C ALA A 249 -1.63 20.15 17.81
N SER A 250 -2.30 20.55 16.72
CA SER A 250 -3.73 20.35 16.46
C SER A 250 -4.13 18.92 16.14
N ASN A 251 -3.17 18.04 15.82
CA ASN A 251 -3.42 16.64 15.55
C ASN A 251 -2.63 15.80 16.58
N PRO A 252 -3.30 15.03 17.46
CA PRO A 252 -2.66 14.10 18.39
C PRO A 252 -2.09 12.88 17.62
N SER A 253 -1.21 13.14 16.65
CA SER A 253 -0.61 12.14 15.77
C SER A 253 0.51 11.35 16.44
N ALA A 254 0.89 11.71 17.67
CA ALA A 254 1.75 10.87 18.51
C ALA A 254 1.24 9.42 18.57
N VAL A 255 -0.04 9.18 18.27
CA VAL A 255 -0.65 7.86 18.44
C VAL A 255 -1.34 7.25 17.23
N GLY A 256 -1.29 7.92 16.07
CA GLY A 256 -1.50 7.25 14.77
C GLY A 256 -0.30 6.38 14.36
N THR A 257 0.88 6.69 14.91
CA THR A 257 2.15 5.95 14.77
C THR A 257 2.86 5.91 16.13
N GLY A 258 2.11 5.56 17.19
CA GLY A 258 2.51 5.39 18.60
C GLY A 258 3.96 5.69 18.99
N GLY A 259 4.39 6.96 18.97
CA GLY A 259 5.73 7.41 19.36
C GLY A 259 6.91 6.65 18.73
N THR A 260 6.65 5.85 17.69
CA THR A 260 7.61 4.94 17.07
C THR A 260 8.31 5.72 15.96
N PRO A 261 9.62 5.52 15.72
CA PRO A 261 10.33 6.18 14.63
C PRO A 261 9.91 5.59 13.29
N PHE A 262 8.65 5.78 12.90
CA PHE A 262 8.04 5.25 11.67
C PHE A 262 8.86 5.65 10.44
N MET A 263 9.44 6.85 10.44
CA MET A 263 10.38 7.29 9.41
C MET A 263 11.59 6.36 9.28
N ALA A 264 12.18 5.93 10.40
CA ALA A 264 13.32 5.00 10.39
C ALA A 264 12.92 3.62 9.85
N TYR A 265 11.73 3.12 10.20
CA TYR A 265 11.26 1.83 9.71
C TYR A 265 10.85 1.87 8.24
N LEU A 266 10.22 2.96 7.78
CA LEU A 266 9.95 3.17 6.35
C LEU A 266 11.26 3.21 5.54
N GLN A 267 12.28 3.91 6.04
CA GLN A 267 13.60 3.95 5.40
C GLN A 267 14.24 2.56 5.39
N LYS A 268 14.19 1.82 6.50
CA LYS A 268 14.69 0.45 6.58
C LYS A 268 14.02 -0.45 5.54
N HIS A 269 12.69 -0.38 5.43
CA HIS A 269 11.91 -1.13 4.45
C HIS A 269 12.29 -0.78 2.99
N LEU A 270 12.58 0.49 2.71
CA LEU A 270 13.13 0.92 1.42
C LEU A 270 14.52 0.33 1.16
N ASP A 271 15.41 0.39 2.15
CA ASP A 271 16.77 -0.14 2.02
C ASP A 271 16.78 -1.66 1.82
N GLU A 272 15.91 -2.39 2.54
CA GLU A 272 15.73 -3.85 2.35
C GLU A 272 15.16 -4.18 0.97
N THR A 273 14.27 -3.35 0.43
CA THR A 273 13.78 -3.50 -0.96
C THR A 273 14.94 -3.38 -1.94
N ARG A 274 15.78 -2.35 -1.80
CA ARG A 274 16.96 -2.14 -2.66
C ARG A 274 17.97 -3.29 -2.56
N ARG A 275 18.17 -3.87 -1.37
CA ARG A 275 19.08 -5.00 -1.17
C ARG A 275 18.64 -6.28 -1.87
N ALA A 276 17.37 -6.43 -2.22
CA ALA A 276 16.86 -7.63 -2.88
C ALA A 276 17.53 -7.94 -4.23
N ILE A 277 18.26 -6.98 -4.82
CA ILE A 277 18.93 -7.11 -6.12
C ILE A 277 20.44 -6.83 -6.08
N VAL A 278 21.02 -6.65 -4.89
CA VAL A 278 22.45 -6.29 -4.72
C VAL A 278 23.34 -7.52 -4.44
N ASP A 279 22.71 -8.66 -4.13
CA ASP A 279 23.35 -9.96 -3.86
C ASP A 279 22.94 -11.01 -4.91
#